data_AF-A0A8T4N0B3-F1
#
_entry.id   AF-A0A8T4N0B3-F1
#
_cell.length_a   1.000
_cell.length_b   1.000
_cell.length_c   1.000
_cell.angle_alpha   90.00
_cell.angle_beta   90.00
_cell.angle_gamma   90.00
#
_symmetry.space_group_name_H-M   'P 1'
#
loop_
_entity.id
_entity.type
_entity.pdbx_description
1 polymer ?
#
loop_
_entity_poly.entity_id
_entity_poly.type
_entity_poly.pdbx_seq_one_letter_code
_entity_poly.pdbx_strand_id
1 'polypeptide(L)' 'MFYNLDIKYEIREPVKESLHFVEGRGGDIIYEGEKIGSMGEVHPKILKNWKIKMPVSLLEISLEKIFQKF' A
#
# COMPACT_ATOMS: atom_id res chain seq x y z
N MET A 1 -4.50 -10.15 6.94
CA MET A 1 -4.70 -10.63 5.56
C MET A 1 -3.61 -11.59 5.15
N PHE A 2 -2.37 -11.15 4.92
CA PHE A 2 -1.26 -11.99 4.45
C PHE A 2 -0.98 -13.25 5.27
N TYR A 3 -1.07 -13.16 6.60
CA TYR A 3 -0.93 -14.32 7.49
C TYR A 3 -1.95 -15.43 7.20
N ASN A 4 -3.22 -15.08 6.94
CA ASN A 4 -4.27 -16.06 6.63
C ASN A 4 -4.12 -16.67 5.24
N LEU A 5 -3.34 -16.05 4.36
CA LEU A 5 -3.03 -16.56 3.02
C LEU A 5 -1.75 -17.40 3.01
N ASP A 6 -1.06 -17.54 4.15
CA ASP A 6 0.25 -18.19 4.28
C ASP A 6 1.31 -17.61 3.31
N ILE A 7 1.25 -16.29 3.09
CA ILE A 7 2.12 -15.58 2.16
C ILE A 7 3.19 -14.78 2.92
N LYS A 8 4.46 -15.00 2.52
CA LYS A 8 5.58 -14.15 2.93
C LYS A 8 5.62 -12.90 2.07
N TYR A 9 5.57 -11.74 2.71
CA TYR A 9 5.66 -10.44 2.05
C TYR A 9 6.71 -9.56 2.73
N GLU A 10 7.20 -8.57 2.00
CA GLU A 10 8.08 -7.53 2.53
C GLU A 10 7.41 -6.17 2.36
N ILE A 11 7.66 -5.26 3.29
CA ILE A 11 7.31 -3.85 3.14
C ILE A 11 8.61 -3.10 2.92
N ARG A 12 8.68 -2.32 1.85
CA ARG A 12 9.81 -1.44 1.55
C ARG A 12 9.33 0.00 1.48
N GLU A 13 10.22 0.95 1.76
CA GLU A 13 9.92 2.34 1.45
C GLU A 13 9.59 2.48 -0.04
N PRO A 14 8.56 3.27 -0.38
CA PRO A 14 8.12 3.39 -1.76
C PRO A 14 9.23 4.03 -2.60
N VAL A 15 9.60 3.34 -3.68
CA VAL A 15 10.75 3.73 -4.55
C VAL A 15 10.50 5.06 -5.27
N LYS A 16 9.23 5.45 -5.41
CA LYS A 16 8.79 6.77 -5.85
C LYS A 16 8.09 7.43 -4.68
N GLU A 17 8.33 8.73 -4.48
CA GLU A 17 7.44 9.58 -3.68
C GLU A 17 6.00 9.40 -4.21
N SER A 18 5.26 8.52 -3.55
CA SER A 18 3.84 8.34 -3.82
C SER A 18 3.19 9.64 -3.36
N LEU A 19 2.86 10.51 -4.31
CA LEU A 19 2.14 11.78 -4.07
C LEU A 19 0.81 11.58 -3.31
N HIS A 20 0.36 10.33 -3.21
CA HIS A 20 -0.85 9.91 -2.54
C HIS A 20 -0.69 9.74 -1.03
N PHE A 21 0.54 9.52 -0.55
CA PHE A 21 0.82 9.24 0.86
C PHE A 21 1.60 10.36 1.54
N VAL A 22 1.52 10.40 2.86
CA VAL A 22 2.41 11.23 3.68
C VAL A 22 3.82 10.65 3.61
N GLU A 23 4.81 11.53 3.41
CA GLU A 23 6.22 11.15 3.36
C GLU A 23 6.64 10.38 4.62
N GLY A 24 7.35 9.27 4.45
CA GLY A 24 7.72 8.36 5.54
C GLY A 24 6.56 7.55 6.15
N ARG A 25 5.32 7.71 5.67
CA ARG A 25 4.14 6.96 6.12
C ARG A 25 3.47 6.19 4.99
N GLY A 26 4.26 5.79 4.01
CA GLY A 26 3.87 4.90 2.92
C GLY A 26 4.87 3.75 2.78
N GLY A 27 4.42 2.64 2.22
CA GLY A 27 5.21 1.44 1.99
C GLY A 27 4.71 0.66 0.77
N ASP A 28 5.64 0.18 -0.04
CA ASP A 28 5.36 -0.74 -1.14
C ASP A 28 5.32 -2.18 -0.60
N ILE A 29 4.30 -2.93 -1.03
CA ILE A 29 4.12 -4.33 -0.67
C ILE A 29 4.82 -5.16 -1.73
N ILE A 30 5.86 -5.87 -1.32
CA ILE A 30 6.68 -6.71 -2.18
C ILE A 30 6.35 -8.18 -1.90
N TYR A 31 6.13 -8.94 -2.96
CA TYR A 31 5.91 -10.37 -2.93
C TYR A 31 6.76 -11.02 -4.02
N GLU A 32 7.57 -12.02 -3.63
CA GLU A 32 8.52 -12.71 -4.54
C GLU A 32 9.44 -11.76 -5.33
N GLY A 33 9.85 -10.65 -4.70
CA GLY A 33 10.72 -9.64 -5.31
C GLY A 33 10.00 -8.63 -6.21
N GLU A 34 8.69 -8.79 -6.43
CA GLU A 34 7.88 -7.86 -7.22
C GLU A 34 6.97 -6.99 -6.36
N LYS A 35 6.77 -5.74 -6.77
CA LYS A 35 5.72 -4.89 -6.18
C LYS A 35 4.35 -5.42 -6.59
N ILE A 36 3.53 -5.71 -5.57
CA ILE A 36 2.14 -6.16 -5.74
C ILE A 36 1.13 -5.16 -5.22
N GLY A 37 1.56 -4.11 -4.54
CA GLY A 37 0.66 -3.16 -3.93
C GLY A 37 1.38 -2.05 -3.17
N SER A 38 0.62 -1.21 -2.50
CA SER A 38 1.13 -0.17 -1.62
C SER A 38 0.17 0.10 -0.46
N MET A 39 0.69 0.55 0.67
CA MET A 39 -0.10 0.96 1.82
C MET A 39 0.46 2.24 2.43
N GLY A 40 -0.40 3.09 2.98
CA GLY A 40 0.06 4.31 3.63
C GLY A 40 -1.06 5.24 4.10
N GLU A 41 -0.69 6.25 4.87
CA GLU A 41 -1.58 7.33 5.27
C GLU A 41 -1.75 8.32 4.11
N VAL A 42 -2.99 8.56 3.70
CA VAL A 42 -3.31 9.43 2.56
C VAL A 42 -2.91 10.87 2.84
N HIS A 43 -2.27 11.51 1.86
CA HIS A 43 -1.77 12.87 1.99
C HIS A 43 -2.91 13.85 2.35
N PRO A 44 -2.76 14.72 3.37
CA PRO A 44 -3.82 15.62 3.84
C PRO A 44 -4.40 16.54 2.75
N LYS A 45 -3.58 16.93 1.76
CA LYS A 45 -4.02 17.68 0.58
C LYS A 45 -5.11 16.95 -0.21
N ILE A 46 -5.00 15.64 -0.35
CA ILE A 46 -6.02 14.81 -1.01
C ILE A 46 -7.26 14.77 -0.12
N LEU A 47 -7.12 14.43 1.17
CA LEU A 47 -8.25 14.39 2.11
C LEU A 47 -9.05 15.70 2.13
N LYS A 48 -8.35 16.84 2.11
CA LYS A 48 -8.97 18.17 2.05
C LYS A 48 -9.78 18.39 0.77
N ASN A 49 -9.26 17.96 -0.38
CA ASN A 49 -9.98 18.05 -1.65
C ASN A 49 -11.28 17.23 -1.64
N TRP A 50 -11.28 16.11 -0.91
CA TRP A 50 -12.44 15.23 -0.75
C TRP A 50 -13.31 15.57 0.48
N LYS A 51 -13.02 16.66 1.20
CA LYS A 51 -13.72 17.08 2.43
C LYS A 51 -13.73 16.03 3.55
N ILE A 52 -12.72 15.16 3.56
CA ILE A 52 -12.51 14.16 4.62
C ILE A 52 -11.74 14.83 5.76
N LYS A 53 -12.32 14.83 6.97
CA LYS A 53 -11.76 15.55 8.13
C LYS A 53 -10.80 14.72 8.98
N MET A 54 -10.81 13.41 8.82
CA MET A 54 -9.98 12.48 9.59
C MET A 54 -8.88 11.87 8.73
N PRO A 55 -7.74 11.48 9.31
CA PRO A 55 -6.72 10.71 8.61
C PRO A 55 -7.31 9.41 8.06
N VAL A 56 -6.88 9.02 6.86
CA VAL A 56 -7.30 7.77 6.21
C VAL A 56 -6.05 7.02 5.81
N SER A 57 -6.01 5.74 6.14
CA SER A 57 -5.01 4.81 5.60
C SER A 57 -5.60 4.07 4.40
N LEU A 58 -4.81 3.92 3.35
CA LEU A 58 -5.19 3.19 2.14
C LEU A 58 -4.26 1.99 1.97
N LEU A 59 -4.85 0.89 1.49
CA LEU A 59 -4.17 -0.36 1.16
C LEU A 59 -4.64 -0.76 -0.24
N GLU A 60 -3.71 -0.85 -1.16
CA GLU A 60 -3.92 -1.36 -2.51
C GLU A 60 -3.09 -2.63 -2.70
N ILE A 61 -3.69 -3.66 -3.28
CA ILE A 61 -3.02 -4.93 -3.55
C ILE A 61 -3.60 -5.62 -4.79
N SER A 62 -2.72 -6.11 -5.65
CA SER A 62 -3.08 -6.98 -6.76
C SER A 62 -3.18 -8.42 -6.27
N LEU A 63 -4.41 -8.96 -6.29
CA LEU A 63 -4.67 -10.36 -5.94
C LEU A 63 -4.32 -11.33 -7.09
N GLU A 64 -4.25 -10.85 -8.32
CA GLU A 64 -3.92 -11.70 -9.49
C GLU A 64 -2.55 -12.36 -9.32
N LYS A 65 -1.55 -11.57 -8.89
CA LYS A 65 -0.20 -12.07 -8.61
C LYS A 65 -0.14 -13.03 -7.42
N ILE A 66 -1.08 -12.89 -6.48
CA ILE A 66 -1.20 -13.80 -5.34
C ILE A 66 -1.82 -15.13 -5.77
N PHE A 67 -2.86 -15.08 -6.60
CA PHE A 67 -3.61 -16.26 -7.02
C PHE A 67 -2.94 -17.05 -8.14
N GLN A 68 -1.98 -16.51 -8.89
CA GLN A 68 -1.18 -17.31 -9.84
C GLN A 68 -0.43 -18.49 -9.20
N LYS A 69 -0.32 -18.51 -7.87
CA LYS A 69 0.32 -19.59 -7.11
C LYS A 69 -0.64 -20.74 -6.74
N PHE A 70 -1.94 -20.57 -6.97
CA PHE A 70 -2.99 -21.58 -6.75
C PHE A 70 -3.49 -22.14 -8.08
#